data_AF-A0A3A8K5Z4-F1
#
_entry.id   AF-A0A3A8K5Z4-F1
#
_cell.length_a   1.000
_cell.length_b   1.000
_cell.length_c   1.000
_cell.angle_alpha   90.00
_cell.angle_beta   90.00
_cell.angle_gamma   90.00
#
_symmetry.space_group_name_H-M   'P 1'
#
loop_
_entity.id
_entity.type
_entity.pdbx_description
1 polymer ?
#
loop_
_entity_poly.entity_id
_entity_poly.type
_entity_poly.pdbx_seq_one_letter_code
_entity_poly.pdbx_strand_id
1 'polypeptide(L)'
;MDVPASLLDFSLIQGSALDRRRSLARPRRTSRPTRILVLTLVGWLPLLALSLFQGEPAVLRSFLRDMGIHVEFLVSLPLLIAAERYIDLSLGAAVRQFVVSELIDEKDLATFEGIARGVMRLRRNATIEAGLLVASLAVSFMDLPHQANPVWLHSEPGGPRTLAGWWYLVVSMPLIRFLVLRWLWRGVLWASFLFRVSRLRLTLVPTHPDTAGGLGFLGTCQASFALIVLAVASTLTAQRLARAPSADYTDYALHLLAFAILCLGIVFAPLVFFSRQLLRAKRRGDHAFSGVAAWHSRRFEERWFHREPPAGQELLGAPEFSSLVDLGSSFTVARRMRWFPVDIRAAVAVFSAAMAPMVPLLLADRRFLEVLLALGKSVL
;
A
#
# COMPACT_ATOMS: atom_id res chain seq x y z
N MET A 1 18.52 -20.44 8.17
CA MET A 1 18.78 -19.75 9.46
C MET A 1 17.50 -19.63 10.29
N ASP A 2 17.56 -19.82 11.61
CA ASP A 2 16.38 -19.58 12.48
C ASP A 2 16.06 -18.08 12.56
N VAL A 3 14.77 -17.74 12.53
CA VAL A 3 14.33 -16.34 12.64
C VAL A 3 14.47 -15.88 14.09
N PRO A 4 15.28 -14.83 14.38
CA PRO A 4 15.39 -14.26 15.71
C PRO A 4 14.03 -13.86 16.28
N ALA A 5 13.80 -14.15 17.57
CA ALA A 5 12.57 -13.77 18.26
C ALA A 5 12.29 -12.24 18.18
N SER A 6 13.36 -11.43 18.14
CA SER A 6 13.28 -9.98 17.97
C SER A 6 12.58 -9.54 16.67
N LEU A 7 12.63 -10.36 15.61
CA LEU A 7 11.97 -10.10 14.33
C LEU A 7 10.55 -10.67 14.26
N LEU A 8 10.23 -11.67 15.07
CA LEU A 8 8.85 -12.16 15.21
C LEU A 8 7.94 -11.07 15.79
N ASP A 9 8.49 -10.25 16.70
CA ASP A 9 7.81 -9.12 17.33
C ASP A 9 7.81 -7.84 16.48
N PHE A 10 8.34 -7.87 15.26
CA PHE A 10 8.38 -6.69 14.41
C PHE A 10 6.97 -6.20 14.07
N SER A 11 6.66 -4.98 14.51
CA SER A 11 5.41 -4.30 14.24
C SER A 11 5.65 -2.80 14.13
N LEU A 12 5.17 -2.20 13.04
CA LEU A 12 5.15 -0.75 12.87
C LEU A 12 3.83 -0.12 13.30
N ILE A 13 2.88 -0.95 13.75
CA ILE A 13 1.49 -0.51 13.98
C ILE A 13 0.98 -0.83 15.40
N GLN A 14 1.31 -1.97 16.01
CA GLN A 14 0.84 -2.37 17.36
C GLN A 14 1.73 -1.84 18.48
N GLY A 15 1.20 -1.00 19.39
CA GLY A 15 1.96 -0.47 20.54
C GLY A 15 2.41 1.00 20.44
N SER A 16 1.54 1.89 19.93
CA SER A 16 1.75 3.34 20.04
C SER A 16 1.92 3.75 21.51
N ALA A 17 2.57 4.89 21.76
CA ALA A 17 2.69 5.40 23.13
C ALA A 17 1.31 5.70 23.74
N LEU A 18 0.36 6.10 22.89
CA LEU A 18 -1.05 6.30 23.22
C LEU A 18 -1.77 4.98 23.59
N ASP A 19 -1.50 3.88 22.88
CA ASP A 19 -2.08 2.55 23.21
C ASP A 19 -1.56 2.02 24.55
N ARG A 20 -0.29 2.31 24.90
CA ARG A 20 0.30 1.86 26.17
C ARG A 20 -0.28 2.60 27.38
N ARG A 21 -0.54 3.91 27.27
CA ARG A 21 -1.22 4.67 28.34
C ARG A 21 -2.67 4.19 28.53
N ARG A 22 -3.36 3.81 27.45
CA ARG A 22 -4.69 3.16 27.56
C ARG A 22 -4.62 1.74 28.14
N SER A 23 -3.58 0.97 27.82
CA SER A 23 -3.36 -0.38 28.37
C SER A 23 -3.10 -0.39 29.89
N LEU A 24 -2.53 0.69 30.45
CA LEU A 24 -2.33 0.83 31.89
C LEU A 24 -3.62 1.22 32.63
N ALA A 25 -4.58 1.86 31.94
CA ALA A 25 -5.82 2.33 32.54
C ALA A 25 -6.98 1.32 32.47
N ARG A 26 -7.00 0.39 31.50
CA ARG A 26 -7.99 -0.71 31.43
C ARG A 26 -7.40 -1.95 30.72
N PRO A 27 -7.40 -3.15 31.34
CA PRO A 27 -6.87 -4.38 30.73
C PRO A 27 -7.83 -5.03 29.71
N ARG A 28 -9.04 -4.48 29.54
CA ARG A 28 -9.96 -4.95 28.49
C ARG A 28 -9.51 -4.41 27.13
N ARG A 29 -8.74 -5.23 26.42
CA ARG A 29 -8.44 -5.09 24.99
C ARG A 29 -9.76 -4.91 24.24
N THR A 30 -10.18 -3.68 23.99
CA THR A 30 -11.41 -3.40 23.21
C THR A 30 -11.29 -4.13 21.88
N SER A 31 -12.30 -4.91 21.51
CA SER A 31 -12.26 -5.68 20.27
C SER A 31 -12.05 -4.72 19.09
N ARG A 32 -11.27 -5.14 18.09
CA ARG A 32 -10.94 -4.31 16.93
C ARG A 32 -12.17 -3.74 16.18
N PRO A 33 -13.24 -4.52 15.92
CA PRO A 33 -14.44 -3.94 15.32
C PRO A 33 -15.08 -2.91 16.25
N THR A 34 -15.02 -3.09 17.58
CA THR A 34 -15.46 -2.06 18.53
C THR A 34 -14.64 -0.79 18.41
N ARG A 35 -13.32 -0.85 18.24
CA ARG A 35 -12.48 0.36 18.07
C ARG A 35 -12.82 1.09 16.77
N ILE A 36 -12.98 0.37 15.66
CA ILE A 36 -13.40 0.94 14.38
C ILE A 36 -14.75 1.64 14.55
N LEU A 37 -15.74 0.91 15.06
CA LEU A 37 -17.09 1.43 15.29
C LEU A 37 -17.09 2.65 16.19
N VAL A 38 -16.39 2.62 17.33
CA VAL A 38 -16.34 3.74 18.28
C VAL A 38 -15.69 4.97 17.64
N LEU A 39 -14.57 4.83 16.93
CA LEU A 39 -13.92 5.98 16.29
C LEU A 39 -14.76 6.55 15.15
N THR A 40 -15.41 5.68 14.36
CA THR A 40 -16.36 6.10 13.32
C THR A 40 -17.55 6.84 13.91
N LEU A 41 -18.17 6.30 14.97
CA LEU A 41 -19.29 6.94 15.66
C LEU A 41 -18.87 8.26 16.31
N VAL A 42 -17.72 8.34 16.97
CA VAL A 42 -17.24 9.60 17.56
C VAL A 42 -16.97 10.67 16.51
N GLY A 43 -16.45 10.28 15.34
CA GLY A 43 -16.21 11.20 14.23
C GLY A 43 -17.50 11.71 13.58
N TRP A 44 -18.53 10.87 13.49
CA TRP A 44 -19.72 11.12 12.66
C TRP A 44 -21.01 11.42 13.45
N LEU A 45 -21.32 10.63 14.49
CA LEU A 45 -22.62 10.68 15.18
C LEU A 45 -22.89 12.02 15.88
N PRO A 46 -21.90 12.67 16.55
CA PRO A 46 -22.11 14.00 17.11
C PRO A 46 -22.43 15.06 16.05
N LEU A 47 -21.91 14.94 14.83
CA LEU A 47 -22.22 15.89 13.76
C LEU A 47 -23.71 15.80 13.38
N LEU A 48 -24.23 14.57 13.26
CA LEU A 48 -25.65 14.34 12.99
C LEU A 48 -26.52 14.84 14.15
N ALA A 49 -26.17 14.49 15.38
CA ALA A 49 -26.93 14.89 16.56
C ALA A 49 -26.97 16.42 16.72
N LEU A 50 -25.82 17.10 16.62
CA LEU A 50 -25.74 18.56 16.74
C LEU A 50 -26.47 19.28 15.60
N SER A 51 -26.47 18.71 14.39
CA SER A 51 -27.25 19.23 13.25
C SER A 51 -28.76 19.08 13.47
N LEU A 52 -29.20 18.01 14.15
CA LEU A 52 -30.61 17.81 14.55
C LEU A 52 -31.02 18.76 15.68
N PHE A 53 -30.17 18.92 16.71
CA PHE A 53 -30.47 19.75 17.88
C PHE A 53 -30.57 21.25 17.57
N GLN A 54 -29.97 21.73 16.48
CA GLN A 54 -30.14 23.13 16.05
C GLN A 54 -31.57 23.44 15.58
N GLY A 55 -32.41 22.43 15.30
CA GLY A 55 -33.83 22.62 14.99
C GLY A 55 -34.12 23.24 13.62
N GLU A 56 -33.09 23.66 12.87
CA GLU A 56 -33.26 24.24 11.54
C GLU A 56 -33.27 23.17 10.43
N PRO A 57 -34.38 23.00 9.68
CA PRO A 57 -34.47 21.99 8.63
C PRO A 57 -33.55 22.28 7.43
N ALA A 58 -33.04 23.50 7.30
CA ALA A 58 -32.02 23.84 6.30
C ALA A 58 -30.64 23.25 6.65
N VAL A 59 -30.23 23.33 7.92
CA VAL A 59 -28.99 22.75 8.45
C VAL A 59 -28.96 21.23 8.26
N LEU A 60 -30.02 20.54 8.68
CA LEU A 60 -30.11 19.08 8.53
C LEU A 60 -30.06 18.65 7.05
N ARG A 61 -30.82 19.32 6.17
CA ARG A 61 -30.81 19.01 4.72
C ARG A 61 -29.45 19.28 4.09
N SER A 62 -28.75 20.32 4.54
CA SER A 62 -27.38 20.61 4.08
C SER A 62 -26.40 19.53 4.54
N PHE A 63 -26.49 19.07 5.79
CA PHE A 63 -25.65 17.99 6.31
C PHE A 63 -25.87 16.67 5.56
N LEU A 64 -27.13 16.25 5.38
CA LEU A 64 -27.47 14.99 4.70
C LEU A 64 -27.08 14.96 3.21
N ARG A 65 -26.94 16.13 2.58
CA ARG A 65 -26.49 16.25 1.19
C ARG A 65 -24.97 16.26 1.06
N ASP A 66 -24.24 16.44 2.16
CA ASP A 66 -22.78 16.49 2.16
C ASP A 66 -22.18 15.08 2.10
N MET A 67 -22.21 14.50 0.91
CA MET A 67 -21.66 13.17 0.64
C MET A 67 -20.16 13.09 0.93
N GLY A 68 -19.44 14.23 0.85
CA GLY A 68 -18.02 14.31 1.17
C GLY A 68 -17.74 13.81 2.59
N ILE A 69 -18.45 14.35 3.56
CA ILE A 69 -18.29 13.99 4.98
C ILE A 69 -18.77 12.59 5.29
N HIS A 70 -19.89 12.17 4.68
CA HIS A 70 -20.39 10.82 4.87
C HIS A 70 -19.37 9.78 4.39
N VAL A 71 -18.79 9.94 3.20
CA VAL A 71 -17.75 9.04 2.69
C VAL A 71 -16.47 9.14 3.52
N GLU A 72 -16.08 10.34 3.94
CA GLU A 72 -14.89 10.57 4.76
C GLU A 72 -14.93 9.81 6.10
N PHE A 73 -16.04 9.89 6.83
CA PHE A 73 -16.15 9.25 8.15
C PHE A 73 -16.72 7.83 8.14
N LEU A 74 -17.63 7.50 7.21
CA LEU A 74 -18.26 6.18 7.18
C LEU A 74 -17.53 5.17 6.29
N VAL A 75 -16.69 5.63 5.36
CA VAL A 75 -15.91 4.75 4.47
C VAL A 75 -14.41 4.91 4.71
N SER A 76 -13.86 6.11 4.57
CA SER A 76 -12.41 6.31 4.64
C SER A 76 -11.84 6.09 6.04
N LEU A 77 -12.44 6.68 7.07
CA LEU A 77 -11.99 6.49 8.46
C LEU A 77 -11.94 5.00 8.89
N PRO A 78 -12.99 4.18 8.72
CA PRO A 78 -12.92 2.77 9.09
C PRO A 78 -11.90 1.99 8.24
N LEU A 79 -11.75 2.31 6.95
CA LEU A 79 -10.71 1.70 6.10
C LEU A 79 -9.30 2.04 6.59
N LEU A 80 -9.03 3.29 6.95
CA LEU A 80 -7.74 3.74 7.51
C LEU A 80 -7.40 3.03 8.83
N ILE A 81 -8.41 2.74 9.66
CA ILE A 81 -8.22 1.99 10.91
C ILE A 81 -8.06 0.48 10.62
N ALA A 82 -8.85 -0.08 9.69
CA ALA A 82 -8.77 -1.49 9.31
C ALA A 82 -7.41 -1.85 8.66
N ALA A 83 -6.86 -0.93 7.87
CA ALA A 83 -5.56 -1.07 7.24
C ALA A 83 -4.42 -1.27 8.23
N GLU A 84 -4.60 -0.87 9.50
CA GLU A 84 -3.59 -1.03 10.54
C GLU A 84 -3.13 -2.48 10.67
N ARG A 85 -4.06 -3.42 10.84
CA ARG A 85 -3.68 -4.82 11.04
C ARG A 85 -3.12 -5.44 9.76
N TYR A 86 -3.77 -5.17 8.64
CA TYR A 86 -3.43 -5.80 7.38
C TYR A 86 -2.00 -5.45 6.95
N ILE A 87 -1.66 -4.16 6.96
CA ILE A 87 -0.34 -3.69 6.58
C ILE A 87 0.72 -4.13 7.61
N ASP A 88 0.39 -4.18 8.91
CA ASP A 88 1.34 -4.63 9.94
C ASP A 88 1.77 -6.07 9.74
N LEU A 89 0.80 -6.94 9.41
CA LEU A 89 1.07 -8.35 9.11
C LEU A 89 1.93 -8.48 7.86
N SER A 90 1.64 -7.71 6.80
CA SER A 90 2.43 -7.70 5.58
C SER A 90 3.86 -7.21 5.82
N LEU A 91 4.04 -6.13 6.59
CA LEU A 91 5.35 -5.59 6.94
C LEU A 91 6.17 -6.58 7.79
N GLY A 92 5.56 -7.17 8.82
CA GLY A 92 6.21 -8.20 9.63
C GLY A 92 6.60 -9.43 8.82
N ALA A 93 5.72 -9.89 7.92
CA ALA A 93 6.03 -10.99 7.02
C ALA A 93 7.21 -10.63 6.09
N ALA A 94 7.23 -9.43 5.52
CA ALA A 94 8.31 -8.96 4.67
C ALA A 94 9.66 -8.91 5.42
N VAL A 95 9.68 -8.40 6.66
CA VAL A 95 10.90 -8.38 7.49
C VAL A 95 11.43 -9.79 7.75
N ARG A 96 10.55 -10.75 8.06
CA ARG A 96 10.96 -12.15 8.26
C ARG A 96 11.43 -12.81 6.97
N GLN A 97 10.80 -12.48 5.85
CA GLN A 97 11.15 -13.06 4.55
C GLN A 97 12.60 -12.77 4.14
N PHE A 98 13.17 -11.63 4.55
CA PHE A 98 14.60 -11.36 4.33
C PHE A 98 15.51 -12.43 4.96
N VAL A 99 15.14 -12.98 6.12
CA VAL A 99 15.93 -14.02 6.82
C VAL A 99 15.57 -15.40 6.30
N VAL A 100 14.28 -15.69 6.13
CA VAL A 100 13.80 -17.01 5.64
C VAL A 100 14.29 -17.31 4.23
N SER A 101 14.37 -16.30 3.36
CA SER A 101 14.92 -16.45 2.00
C SER A 101 16.45 -16.34 1.95
N GLU A 102 17.13 -16.29 3.10
CA GLU A 102 18.59 -16.20 3.21
C GLU A 102 19.18 -15.07 2.35
N LEU A 103 18.43 -13.97 2.23
CA LEU A 103 18.86 -12.75 1.50
C LEU A 103 19.88 -11.94 2.29
N ILE A 104 19.98 -12.22 3.59
CA ILE A 104 20.91 -11.60 4.52
C ILE A 104 21.86 -12.69 5.00
N ASP A 105 23.15 -12.43 4.84
CA ASP A 105 24.23 -13.30 5.29
C ASP A 105 24.32 -13.30 6.83
N GLU A 106 24.79 -14.38 7.44
CA GLU A 106 24.83 -14.55 8.91
C GLU A 106 25.58 -13.40 9.60
N LYS A 107 26.64 -12.92 8.96
CA LYS A 107 27.44 -11.78 9.44
C LYS A 107 26.67 -10.46 9.52
N ASP A 108 25.65 -10.28 8.66
CA ASP A 108 24.87 -9.04 8.57
C ASP A 108 23.56 -9.12 9.39
N LEU A 109 23.23 -10.29 9.96
CA LEU A 109 22.00 -10.52 10.72
C LEU A 109 21.89 -9.61 11.96
N ALA A 110 22.97 -9.47 12.74
CA ALA A 110 23.00 -8.58 13.91
C ALA A 110 22.76 -7.11 13.52
N THR A 111 23.31 -6.68 12.39
CA THR A 111 23.10 -5.33 11.84
C THR A 111 21.66 -5.13 11.39
N PHE A 112 21.08 -6.13 10.71
CA PHE A 112 19.68 -6.12 10.28
C PHE A 112 18.72 -6.00 11.46
N GLU A 113 18.92 -6.78 12.53
CA GLU A 113 18.17 -6.65 13.76
C GLU A 113 18.31 -5.27 14.40
N GLY A 114 19.53 -4.71 14.39
CA GLY A 114 19.79 -3.36 14.87
C GLY A 114 19.00 -2.30 14.10
N ILE A 115 18.88 -2.46 12.77
CA ILE A 115 18.06 -1.59 11.90
C ILE A 115 16.57 -1.74 12.28
N ALA A 116 16.06 -2.96 12.38
CA ALA A 116 14.67 -3.24 12.73
C ALA A 116 14.31 -2.63 14.11
N ARG A 117 15.14 -2.88 15.13
CA ARG A 117 14.99 -2.29 16.48
C ARG A 117 15.07 -0.77 16.45
N GLY A 118 15.97 -0.20 15.65
CA GLY A 118 16.10 1.24 15.48
C GLY A 118 14.81 1.90 14.98
N VAL A 119 14.19 1.33 13.95
CA VAL A 119 12.93 1.84 13.39
C VAL A 119 11.78 1.65 14.37
N MET A 120 11.71 0.51 15.06
CA MET A 120 10.72 0.26 16.12
C MET A 120 10.85 1.24 17.30
N ARG A 121 12.07 1.66 17.67
CA ARG A 121 12.29 2.68 18.72
C ARG A 121 11.78 4.05 18.27
N LEU A 122 12.08 4.45 17.04
CA LEU A 122 11.63 5.75 16.51
C LEU A 122 10.10 5.81 16.42
N ARG A 123 9.48 4.69 16.05
CA ARG A 123 8.03 4.50 16.04
C ARG A 123 7.40 4.62 17.44
N ARG A 124 8.09 4.20 18.51
CA ARG A 124 7.62 4.29 19.90
C ARG A 124 7.68 5.72 20.47
N ASN A 125 8.27 6.67 19.74
CA ASN A 125 8.48 8.01 20.26
C ASN A 125 7.17 8.80 20.40
N ALA A 126 6.76 9.02 21.66
CA ALA A 126 5.51 9.73 21.99
C ALA A 126 5.51 11.20 21.53
N THR A 127 6.69 11.83 21.45
CA THR A 127 6.78 13.23 21.02
C THR A 127 6.42 13.39 19.55
N ILE A 128 6.72 12.39 18.72
CA ILE A 128 6.35 12.39 17.31
C ILE A 128 4.84 12.22 17.18
N GLU A 129 4.23 11.28 17.90
CA GLU A 129 2.77 11.12 17.89
C GLU A 129 2.04 12.39 18.39
N ALA A 130 2.55 13.01 19.45
CA ALA A 130 2.02 14.28 19.94
C ALA A 130 2.20 15.40 18.91
N GLY A 131 3.36 15.48 18.25
CA GLY A 131 3.63 16.43 17.18
C GLY A 131 2.70 16.25 15.98
N LEU A 132 2.41 15.02 15.57
CA LEU A 132 1.43 14.73 14.51
C LEU A 132 0.01 15.13 14.92
N LEU A 133 -0.37 14.95 16.18
CA LEU A 133 -1.66 15.38 16.70
C LEU A 133 -1.77 16.91 16.71
N VAL A 134 -0.75 17.60 17.22
CA VAL A 134 -0.70 19.07 17.20
C VAL A 134 -0.72 19.59 15.77
N ALA A 135 0.04 18.99 14.85
CA ALA A 135 0.02 19.36 13.44
C ALA A 135 -1.38 19.15 12.82
N SER A 136 -2.05 18.02 13.12
CA SER A 136 -3.41 17.78 12.63
C SER A 136 -4.43 18.80 13.13
N LEU A 137 -4.25 19.28 14.37
CA LEU A 137 -5.09 20.32 14.95
C LEU A 137 -4.75 21.68 14.32
N ALA A 138 -3.48 22.05 14.23
CA ALA A 138 -3.01 23.31 13.66
C ALA A 138 -3.52 23.49 12.22
N VAL A 139 -3.39 22.47 11.37
CA VAL A 139 -3.91 22.49 9.99
C VAL A 139 -5.45 22.61 9.94
N SER A 140 -6.14 22.26 11.02
CA SER A 140 -7.61 22.43 11.14
C SER A 140 -8.03 23.85 11.48
N PHE A 141 -7.13 24.63 12.09
CA PHE A 141 -7.33 26.07 12.35
C PHE A 141 -6.73 26.98 11.28
N MET A 142 -5.86 26.46 10.42
CA MET A 142 -5.42 27.18 9.22
C MET A 142 -6.62 27.28 8.27
N ASP A 143 -7.39 28.37 8.39
CA ASP A 143 -8.46 28.73 7.47
C ASP A 143 -7.86 28.89 6.08
N LEU A 144 -7.87 27.81 5.28
CA LEU A 144 -7.55 27.89 3.86
C LEU A 144 -8.58 28.83 3.21
N PRO A 145 -8.15 29.89 2.51
CA PRO A 145 -9.08 30.85 1.95
C PRO A 145 -9.99 30.20 0.90
N HIS A 146 -11.30 30.41 1.08
CA HIS A 146 -12.38 30.35 0.10
C HIS A 146 -12.79 28.98 -0.49
N GLN A 147 -13.97 28.51 -0.08
CA GLN A 147 -15.13 28.24 -0.96
C GLN A 147 -16.36 27.85 -0.13
N ALA A 148 -17.56 28.01 -0.71
CA ALA A 148 -18.86 27.91 -0.05
C ALA A 148 -18.93 26.82 1.03
N ASN A 149 -18.80 27.24 2.29
CA ASN A 149 -18.95 26.32 3.41
C ASN A 149 -20.44 25.93 3.49
N PRO A 150 -20.75 24.64 3.60
CA PRO A 150 -22.13 24.19 3.70
C PRO A 150 -22.80 24.79 4.95
N VAL A 151 -24.12 25.00 4.90
CA VAL A 151 -24.91 25.70 5.93
C VAL A 151 -24.82 25.00 7.29
N TRP A 152 -24.56 23.69 7.31
CA TRP A 152 -24.34 22.96 8.57
C TRP A 152 -22.99 23.30 9.24
N LEU A 153 -22.03 23.86 8.51
CA LEU A 153 -20.69 24.23 9.02
C LEU A 153 -20.64 25.70 9.47
N HIS A 154 -21.28 26.61 8.73
CA HIS A 154 -21.46 28.02 9.10
C HIS A 154 -22.92 28.41 8.96
N SER A 155 -23.47 29.10 9.96
CA SER A 155 -24.88 29.50 9.96
C SER A 155 -25.23 30.40 8.78
N GLU A 156 -24.27 31.18 8.30
CA GLU A 156 -24.33 32.00 7.08
C GLU A 156 -22.98 31.93 6.34
N PRO A 157 -22.91 32.20 5.02
CA PRO A 157 -21.65 32.29 4.29
C PRO A 157 -20.73 33.36 4.89
N GLY A 158 -19.67 32.95 5.60
CA GLY A 158 -18.78 33.86 6.34
C GLY A 158 -19.27 34.28 7.73
N GLY A 159 -20.41 33.75 8.19
CA GLY A 159 -20.95 33.94 9.54
C GLY A 159 -20.30 33.04 10.60
N PRO A 160 -20.80 33.06 11.86
CA PRO A 160 -20.27 32.23 12.94
C PRO A 160 -20.44 30.73 12.63
N ARG A 161 -19.48 29.92 13.11
CA ARG A 161 -19.53 28.45 12.98
C ARG A 161 -20.64 27.87 13.83
N THR A 162 -21.38 26.91 13.28
CA THR A 162 -22.42 26.18 14.03
C THR A 162 -21.77 25.28 15.10
N LEU A 163 -22.56 24.75 16.05
CA LEU A 163 -22.06 23.77 17.03
C LEU A 163 -21.50 22.50 16.35
N ALA A 164 -22.13 22.04 15.27
CA ALA A 164 -21.65 20.92 14.46
C ALA A 164 -20.33 21.26 13.76
N GLY A 165 -20.19 22.50 13.27
CA GLY A 165 -18.95 22.98 12.68
C GLY A 165 -17.78 23.04 13.67
N TRP A 166 -18.03 23.45 14.91
CA TRP A 166 -17.03 23.39 15.98
C TRP A 166 -16.57 21.97 16.30
N TRP A 167 -17.51 21.02 16.38
CA TRP A 167 -17.16 19.61 16.58
C TRP A 167 -16.34 19.06 15.42
N TYR A 168 -16.73 19.39 14.18
CA TYR A 168 -15.98 18.99 12.99
C TYR A 168 -14.55 19.52 13.04
N LEU A 169 -14.35 20.80 13.36
CA LEU A 169 -13.04 21.45 13.37
C LEU A 169 -12.11 20.95 14.48
N VAL A 170 -12.65 20.68 15.68
CA VAL A 170 -11.84 20.29 16.85
C VAL A 170 -11.65 18.79 16.97
N VAL A 171 -12.61 17.98 16.50
CA VAL A 171 -12.61 16.53 16.71
C VAL A 171 -12.54 15.76 15.41
N SER A 172 -13.55 15.90 14.54
CA SER A 172 -13.69 15.01 13.37
C SER A 172 -12.56 15.22 12.36
N MET A 173 -12.26 16.46 12.01
CA MET A 173 -11.24 16.81 11.02
C MET A 173 -9.81 16.50 11.52
N PRO A 174 -9.40 16.86 12.75
CA PRO A 174 -8.11 16.44 13.29
C PRO A 174 -7.98 14.91 13.39
N LEU A 175 -9.05 14.18 13.71
CA LEU A 175 -9.02 12.73 13.83
C LEU A 175 -8.57 12.06 12.52
N ILE A 176 -9.21 12.38 11.39
CA ILE A 176 -8.84 11.75 10.11
C ILE A 176 -7.47 12.23 9.62
N ARG A 177 -7.16 13.53 9.77
CA ARG A 177 -5.85 14.09 9.39
C ARG A 177 -4.72 13.48 10.18
N PHE A 178 -4.92 13.29 11.49
CA PHE A 178 -3.98 12.57 12.34
C PHE A 178 -3.74 11.15 11.84
N LEU A 179 -4.79 10.42 11.45
CA LEU A 179 -4.65 9.07 10.90
C LEU A 179 -3.84 9.07 9.59
N VAL A 180 -4.12 9.98 8.67
CA VAL A 180 -3.38 10.11 7.40
C VAL A 180 -1.91 10.47 7.65
N LEU A 181 -1.65 11.49 8.48
CA LEU A 181 -0.28 11.89 8.85
C LEU A 181 0.48 10.74 9.53
N ARG A 182 -0.19 9.98 10.40
CA ARG A 182 0.40 8.81 11.05
C ARG A 182 0.71 7.70 10.04
N TRP A 183 -0.11 7.51 9.02
CA TRP A 183 0.17 6.59 7.92
C TRP A 183 1.35 7.05 7.06
N LEU A 184 1.42 8.33 6.73
CA LEU A 184 2.57 8.91 6.02
C LEU A 184 3.86 8.72 6.81
N TRP A 185 3.83 9.01 8.11
CA TRP A 185 4.97 8.77 8.99
C TRP A 185 5.40 7.29 9.02
N ARG A 186 4.45 6.36 9.09
CA ARG A 186 4.74 4.92 9.00
C ARG A 186 5.32 4.53 7.64
N GLY A 187 4.86 5.14 6.56
CA GLY A 187 5.45 4.99 5.23
C GLY A 187 6.91 5.47 5.19
N VAL A 188 7.21 6.62 5.82
CA VAL A 188 8.59 7.12 5.98
C VAL A 188 9.45 6.15 6.80
N LEU A 189 8.93 5.63 7.91
CA LEU A 189 9.63 4.63 8.73
C LEU A 189 9.93 3.37 7.92
N TRP A 190 8.96 2.86 7.15
CA TRP A 190 9.14 1.72 6.27
C TRP A 190 10.16 1.99 5.16
N ALA A 191 10.09 3.16 4.51
CA ALA A 191 11.06 3.55 3.50
C ALA A 191 12.48 3.67 4.09
N SER A 192 12.60 4.21 5.31
CA SER A 192 13.88 4.32 6.01
C SER A 192 14.46 2.95 6.39
N PHE A 193 13.59 2.00 6.75
CA PHE A 193 13.97 0.61 6.98
C PHE A 193 14.53 0.00 5.69
N LEU A 194 13.76 0.05 4.61
CA LEU A 194 14.16 -0.49 3.31
C LEU A 194 15.45 0.14 2.78
N PHE A 195 15.62 1.45 2.95
CA PHE A 195 16.85 2.15 2.58
C PHE A 195 18.08 1.67 3.36
N ARG A 196 17.93 1.41 4.66
CA ARG A 196 19.05 0.90 5.48
C ARG A 196 19.36 -0.55 5.13
N VAL A 197 18.34 -1.37 4.89
CA VAL A 197 18.51 -2.76 4.44
C VAL A 197 19.14 -2.83 3.06
N SER A 198 18.80 -1.93 2.14
CA SER A 198 19.39 -1.87 0.81
C SER A 198 20.86 -1.45 0.80
N ARG A 199 21.44 -1.09 1.95
CA ARG A 199 22.90 -0.87 2.10
C ARG A 199 23.65 -2.12 2.54
N LEU A 200 22.95 -3.14 3.02
CA LEU A 200 23.53 -4.45 3.31
C LEU A 200 23.83 -5.18 2.00
N ARG A 201 24.78 -6.12 2.05
CA ARG A 201 25.15 -6.94 0.89
C ARG A 201 24.14 -8.08 0.76
N LEU A 202 23.10 -7.88 -0.03
CA LEU A 202 22.07 -8.89 -0.21
C LEU A 202 22.52 -10.00 -1.17
N THR A 203 22.25 -11.24 -0.80
CA THR A 203 22.50 -12.47 -1.57
C THR A 203 21.40 -12.70 -2.60
N LEU A 204 21.39 -11.87 -3.65
CA LEU A 204 20.40 -11.95 -4.72
C LEU A 204 20.73 -13.08 -5.70
N VAL A 205 19.78 -13.98 -5.95
CA VAL A 205 19.93 -15.14 -6.84
C VAL A 205 19.21 -14.88 -8.17
N PRO A 206 19.92 -14.78 -9.32
CA PRO A 206 19.29 -14.48 -10.60
C PRO A 206 18.24 -15.50 -11.06
N THR A 207 18.43 -16.78 -10.71
CA THR A 207 17.52 -17.89 -11.04
C THR A 207 16.33 -18.01 -10.10
N HIS A 208 16.14 -17.07 -9.18
CA HIS A 208 15.02 -17.13 -8.24
C HIS A 208 13.66 -17.03 -8.98
N PRO A 209 12.66 -17.88 -8.65
CA PRO A 209 11.41 -17.98 -9.41
C PRO A 209 10.54 -16.71 -9.39
N ASP A 210 10.77 -15.81 -8.44
CA ASP A 210 10.05 -14.53 -8.35
C ASP A 210 10.48 -13.49 -9.39
N THR A 211 11.49 -13.79 -10.23
CA THR A 211 12.10 -12.87 -11.21
C THR A 211 12.60 -11.56 -10.61
N ALA A 212 12.82 -11.48 -9.29
CA ALA A 212 13.26 -10.29 -8.56
C ALA A 212 14.41 -10.62 -7.60
N GLY A 213 15.14 -11.70 -7.86
CA GLY A 213 16.31 -12.09 -7.06
C GLY A 213 15.99 -12.45 -5.61
N GLY A 214 14.76 -12.88 -5.34
CA GLY A 214 14.25 -13.16 -3.99
C GLY A 214 13.53 -11.98 -3.32
N LEU A 215 13.53 -10.78 -3.92
CA LEU A 215 12.88 -9.57 -3.36
C LEU A 215 11.43 -9.38 -3.81
N GLY A 216 10.83 -10.32 -4.53
CA GLY A 216 9.48 -10.21 -5.09
C GLY A 216 8.38 -10.02 -4.04
N PHE A 217 8.58 -10.55 -2.83
CA PHE A 217 7.65 -10.36 -1.71
C PHE A 217 7.48 -8.88 -1.31
N LEU A 218 8.47 -8.01 -1.60
CA LEU A 218 8.36 -6.59 -1.32
C LEU A 218 7.27 -5.93 -2.17
N GLY A 219 7.09 -6.36 -3.42
CA GLY A 219 6.00 -5.90 -4.27
C GLY A 219 4.64 -6.20 -3.65
N THR A 220 4.44 -7.45 -3.17
CA THR A 220 3.23 -7.86 -2.46
C THR A 220 3.03 -7.09 -1.15
N CYS A 221 4.12 -6.83 -0.42
CA CYS A 221 4.06 -6.00 0.78
C CYS A 221 3.62 -4.57 0.46
N GLN A 222 4.15 -3.95 -0.60
CA GLN A 222 3.73 -2.60 -1.02
C GLN A 222 2.27 -2.57 -1.47
N ALA A 223 1.78 -3.62 -2.14
CA ALA A 223 0.38 -3.74 -2.52
C ALA A 223 -0.58 -3.70 -1.31
N SER A 224 -0.12 -4.04 -0.10
CA SER A 224 -0.97 -3.94 1.10
C SER A 224 -1.42 -2.50 1.42
N PHE A 225 -0.66 -1.49 0.97
CA PHE A 225 -1.00 -0.08 1.11
C PHE A 225 -2.16 0.37 0.21
N ALA A 226 -2.61 -0.47 -0.74
CA ALA A 226 -3.77 -0.21 -1.58
C ALA A 226 -5.03 0.12 -0.77
N LEU A 227 -5.19 -0.45 0.43
CA LEU A 227 -6.33 -0.16 1.31
C LEU A 227 -6.37 1.31 1.80
N ILE A 228 -5.20 1.92 2.02
CA ILE A 228 -5.09 3.35 2.36
C ILE A 228 -5.39 4.20 1.13
N VAL A 229 -4.88 3.79 -0.03
CA VAL A 229 -5.14 4.47 -1.30
C VAL A 229 -6.64 4.51 -1.60
N LEU A 230 -7.35 3.40 -1.39
CA LEU A 230 -8.82 3.34 -1.50
C LEU A 230 -9.50 4.35 -0.57
N ALA A 231 -9.12 4.37 0.72
CA ALA A 231 -9.72 5.28 1.70
C ALA A 231 -9.58 6.77 1.29
N VAL A 232 -8.37 7.16 0.89
CA VAL A 232 -8.09 8.54 0.47
C VAL A 232 -8.78 8.85 -0.87
N ALA A 233 -8.75 7.92 -1.84
CA ALA A 233 -9.41 8.09 -3.13
C ALA A 233 -10.92 8.31 -2.96
N SER A 234 -11.60 7.49 -2.14
CA SER A 234 -13.04 7.65 -1.88
C SER A 234 -13.38 9.03 -1.33
N THR A 235 -12.57 9.53 -0.39
CA THR A 235 -12.75 10.87 0.19
C THR A 235 -12.55 11.97 -0.86
N LEU A 236 -11.47 11.86 -1.64
CA LEU A 236 -11.13 12.81 -2.70
C LEU A 236 -12.25 12.91 -3.74
N THR A 237 -12.78 11.77 -4.19
CA THR A 237 -13.88 11.71 -5.15
C THR A 237 -15.15 12.33 -4.58
N ALA A 238 -15.52 11.98 -3.34
CA ALA A 238 -16.73 12.51 -2.71
C ALA A 238 -16.65 14.03 -2.48
N GLN A 239 -15.50 14.54 -2.04
CA GLN A 239 -15.28 15.98 -1.91
C GLN A 239 -15.30 16.70 -3.26
N ARG A 240 -14.69 16.11 -4.30
CA ARG A 240 -14.69 16.69 -5.65
C ARG A 240 -16.10 16.76 -6.23
N LEU A 241 -16.90 15.70 -6.02
CA LEU A 241 -18.31 15.63 -6.43
C LEU A 241 -19.16 16.67 -5.69
N ALA A 242 -18.95 16.85 -4.39
CA ALA A 242 -19.68 17.84 -3.59
C ALA A 242 -19.37 19.29 -4.02
N ARG A 243 -18.12 19.59 -4.42
CA ARG A 243 -17.69 20.96 -4.78
C ARG A 243 -18.10 21.38 -6.19
N ALA A 244 -17.94 20.50 -7.17
CA ALA A 244 -18.31 20.79 -8.54
C ALA A 244 -18.90 19.53 -9.16
N PRO A 245 -20.23 19.36 -9.09
CA PRO A 245 -20.94 18.34 -9.83
C PRO A 245 -20.78 18.64 -11.32
N SER A 246 -19.96 17.85 -12.02
CA SER A 246 -19.85 17.90 -13.47
C SER A 246 -20.67 16.77 -14.09
N ALA A 247 -21.32 17.05 -15.22
CA ALA A 247 -21.90 15.99 -16.06
C ALA A 247 -20.82 15.23 -16.86
N ASP A 248 -19.59 15.75 -16.90
CA ASP A 248 -18.46 15.10 -17.55
C ASP A 248 -17.71 14.20 -16.57
N TYR A 249 -17.86 12.88 -16.79
CA TYR A 249 -17.17 11.84 -16.02
C TYR A 249 -15.68 11.73 -16.35
N THR A 250 -15.25 12.31 -17.47
CA THR A 250 -13.85 12.30 -17.92
C THR A 250 -12.96 13.10 -16.97
N ASP A 251 -13.45 14.24 -16.45
CA ASP A 251 -12.69 15.05 -15.48
C ASP A 251 -12.44 14.29 -14.17
N TYR A 252 -13.45 13.56 -13.68
CA TYR A 252 -13.28 12.70 -12.50
C TYR A 252 -12.28 11.56 -12.75
N ALA A 253 -12.36 10.92 -13.93
CA ALA A 253 -11.43 9.88 -14.32
C ALA A 253 -9.99 10.42 -14.40
N LEU A 254 -9.79 11.60 -14.97
CA LEU A 254 -8.47 12.23 -15.10
C LEU A 254 -7.88 12.61 -13.73
N HIS A 255 -8.71 13.18 -12.85
CA HIS A 255 -8.32 13.54 -11.49
C HIS A 255 -7.89 12.30 -10.67
N LEU A 256 -8.70 11.24 -10.74
CA LEU A 256 -8.36 9.98 -10.10
C LEU A 256 -7.15 9.32 -10.74
N LEU A 257 -6.99 9.37 -12.06
CA LEU A 257 -5.83 8.82 -12.77
C LEU A 257 -4.54 9.51 -12.30
N ALA A 258 -4.54 10.84 -12.21
CA ALA A 258 -3.41 11.59 -11.66
C ALA A 258 -3.11 11.17 -10.21
N PHE A 259 -4.14 11.01 -9.37
CA PHE A 259 -3.98 10.51 -8.01
C PHE A 259 -3.43 9.08 -7.96
N ALA A 260 -3.85 8.20 -8.87
CA ALA A 260 -3.38 6.82 -8.95
C ALA A 260 -1.91 6.75 -9.35
N ILE A 261 -1.49 7.55 -10.35
CA ILE A 261 -0.08 7.66 -10.76
C ILE A 261 0.77 8.16 -9.59
N LEU A 262 0.30 9.18 -8.86
CA LEU A 262 0.97 9.69 -7.67
C LEU A 262 1.10 8.60 -6.59
N CYS A 263 0.02 7.86 -6.31
CA CYS A 263 0.02 6.79 -5.33
C CYS A 263 0.96 5.64 -5.72
N LEU A 264 0.99 5.24 -7.00
CA LEU A 264 1.96 4.27 -7.52
C LEU A 264 3.39 4.75 -7.26
N GLY A 265 3.68 6.01 -7.58
CA GLY A 265 4.98 6.62 -7.29
C GLY A 265 5.34 6.55 -5.82
N ILE A 266 4.46 7.01 -4.92
CA ILE A 266 4.72 7.08 -3.48
C ILE A 266 4.86 5.68 -2.86
N VAL A 267 3.96 4.75 -3.18
CA VAL A 267 3.93 3.40 -2.59
C VAL A 267 5.12 2.58 -3.04
N PHE A 268 5.52 2.67 -4.31
CA PHE A 268 6.64 1.88 -4.85
C PHE A 268 8.00 2.59 -4.82
N ALA A 269 8.05 3.92 -4.56
CA ALA A 269 9.29 4.68 -4.43
C ALA A 269 10.35 4.03 -3.50
N PRO A 270 10.00 3.48 -2.32
CA PRO A 270 10.98 2.85 -1.44
C PRO A 270 11.71 1.66 -2.06
N LEU A 271 11.15 1.01 -3.08
CA LEU A 271 11.77 -0.14 -3.73
C LEU A 271 12.91 0.26 -4.67
N VAL A 272 12.99 1.54 -5.05
CA VAL A 272 14.08 2.08 -5.90
C VAL A 272 15.44 1.87 -5.23
N PHE A 273 15.49 1.82 -3.90
CA PHE A 273 16.74 1.62 -3.16
C PHE A 273 17.43 0.27 -3.48
N PHE A 274 16.68 -0.75 -3.92
CA PHE A 274 17.23 -2.06 -4.29
C PHE A 274 17.63 -2.18 -5.77
N SER A 275 17.22 -1.22 -6.62
CA SER A 275 17.43 -1.27 -8.08
C SER A 275 18.89 -1.46 -8.48
N ARG A 276 19.82 -0.80 -7.78
CA ARG A 276 21.27 -0.92 -8.02
C ARG A 276 21.80 -2.33 -7.74
N GLN A 277 21.36 -2.95 -6.65
CA GLN A 277 21.78 -4.32 -6.30
C GLN A 277 21.20 -5.34 -7.27
N LEU A 278 19.91 -5.19 -7.61
CA LEU A 278 19.23 -6.03 -8.60
C LEU A 278 19.87 -5.94 -9.99
N LEU A 279 20.20 -4.73 -10.45
CA LEU A 279 20.87 -4.55 -11.73
C LEU A 279 22.26 -5.19 -11.75
N ARG A 280 23.03 -5.09 -10.66
CA ARG A 280 24.34 -5.75 -10.52
C ARG A 280 24.20 -7.28 -10.47
N ALA A 281 23.17 -7.80 -9.82
CA ALA A 281 22.89 -9.23 -9.77
C ALA A 281 22.46 -9.75 -11.15
N LYS A 282 21.57 -9.02 -11.84
CA LYS A 282 21.16 -9.32 -13.21
C LYS A 282 22.35 -9.38 -14.16
N ARG A 283 23.20 -8.34 -14.20
CA ARG A 283 24.38 -8.33 -15.09
C ARG A 283 25.34 -9.49 -14.81
N ARG A 284 25.62 -9.77 -13.53
CA ARG A 284 26.47 -10.92 -13.14
C ARG A 284 25.84 -12.25 -13.57
N GLY A 285 24.54 -12.40 -13.36
CA GLY A 285 23.77 -13.57 -13.80
C GLY A 285 23.83 -13.73 -15.31
N ASP A 286 23.47 -12.70 -16.07
CA ASP A 286 23.46 -12.72 -17.53
C ASP A 286 24.83 -13.15 -18.09
N HIS A 287 25.94 -12.62 -17.57
CA HIS A 287 27.28 -13.03 -18.01
C HIS A 287 27.63 -14.47 -17.62
N ALA A 288 27.44 -14.86 -16.36
CA ALA A 288 27.79 -16.19 -15.88
C ALA A 288 26.96 -17.29 -16.56
N PHE A 289 25.65 -17.10 -16.64
CA PHE A 289 24.74 -18.06 -17.26
C PHE A 289 24.93 -18.13 -18.78
N SER A 290 25.25 -17.02 -19.46
CA SER A 290 25.56 -17.07 -20.90
C SER A 290 26.84 -17.86 -21.18
N GLY A 291 27.86 -17.75 -20.33
CA GLY A 291 29.09 -18.54 -20.46
C GLY A 291 28.82 -20.04 -20.33
N VAL A 292 28.07 -20.45 -19.30
CA VAL A 292 27.72 -21.86 -19.07
C VAL A 292 26.82 -22.41 -20.17
N ALA A 293 25.81 -21.63 -20.60
CA ALA A 293 24.93 -22.01 -21.70
C ALA A 293 25.72 -22.22 -23.00
N ALA A 294 26.59 -21.27 -23.36
CA ALA A 294 27.40 -21.37 -24.57
C ALA A 294 28.42 -22.51 -24.52
N TRP A 295 28.95 -22.84 -23.34
CA TRP A 295 29.83 -23.99 -23.14
C TRP A 295 29.06 -25.31 -23.28
N HIS A 296 27.90 -25.44 -22.63
CA HIS A 296 27.08 -26.65 -22.65
C HIS A 296 26.52 -26.92 -24.06
N SER A 297 25.97 -25.90 -24.73
CA SER A 297 25.43 -26.02 -26.08
C SER A 297 26.49 -26.48 -27.09
N ARG A 298 27.69 -25.88 -27.08
CA ARG A 298 28.76 -26.29 -28.00
C ARG A 298 29.18 -27.75 -27.82
N ARG A 299 29.37 -28.20 -26.58
CA ARG A 299 29.72 -29.61 -26.30
C ARG A 299 28.59 -30.58 -26.64
N PHE A 300 27.35 -30.15 -26.47
CA PHE A 300 26.19 -30.93 -26.87
C PHE A 300 26.16 -31.10 -28.40
N GLU A 301 26.31 -30.02 -29.17
CA GLU A 301 26.33 -30.06 -30.63
C GLU A 301 27.51 -30.90 -31.18
N GLU A 302 28.71 -30.72 -30.63
CA GLU A 302 29.90 -31.51 -31.00
C GLU A 302 29.68 -33.02 -30.83
N ARG A 303 28.96 -33.43 -29.78
CA ARG A 303 28.72 -34.84 -29.46
C ARG A 303 27.59 -35.45 -30.28
N TRP A 304 26.52 -34.71 -30.56
CA TRP A 304 25.29 -35.27 -31.12
C TRP A 304 25.03 -34.90 -32.58
N PHE A 305 25.58 -33.80 -33.09
CA PHE A 305 25.34 -33.35 -34.48
C PHE A 305 26.55 -33.48 -35.41
N HIS A 306 27.77 -33.63 -34.87
CA HIS A 306 29.00 -33.65 -35.67
C HIS A 306 29.80 -34.96 -35.58
N ARG A 307 29.29 -35.99 -34.89
CA ARG A 307 29.90 -37.32 -34.79
C ARG A 307 28.86 -38.42 -35.04
N GLU A 308 29.30 -39.56 -35.57
CA GLU A 308 28.50 -40.79 -35.53
C GLU A 308 28.12 -41.07 -34.06
N PRO A 309 26.86 -41.40 -33.76
CA PRO A 309 26.41 -41.60 -32.39
C PRO A 309 27.28 -42.66 -31.72
N PRO A 310 27.78 -42.43 -30.49
CA PRO A 310 28.66 -43.39 -29.82
C PRO A 310 27.96 -44.75 -29.73
N ALA A 311 28.65 -45.80 -30.19
CA ALA A 311 28.10 -47.15 -30.25
C ALA A 311 27.54 -47.59 -28.89
N GLY A 312 26.25 -47.92 -28.84
CA GLY A 312 25.56 -48.43 -27.65
C GLY A 312 24.75 -47.40 -26.84
N GLN A 313 24.61 -46.14 -27.28
CA GLN A 313 23.71 -45.17 -26.64
C GLN A 313 22.43 -44.98 -27.46
N GLU A 314 21.27 -45.25 -26.86
CA GLU A 314 19.97 -44.91 -27.43
C GLU A 314 19.76 -43.39 -27.39
N LEU A 315 19.40 -42.81 -28.54
CA LEU A 315 19.04 -41.38 -28.66
C LEU A 315 17.85 -41.02 -27.77
N LEU A 316 16.89 -41.94 -27.65
CA LEU A 316 15.68 -41.81 -26.83
C LEU A 316 15.99 -42.24 -25.39
N GLY A 317 16.52 -41.32 -24.58
CA GLY A 317 16.81 -41.59 -23.15
C GLY A 317 18.10 -40.98 -22.63
N ALA A 318 18.90 -40.34 -23.51
CA ALA A 318 20.14 -39.70 -23.12
C ALA A 318 19.90 -38.52 -22.13
N PRO A 319 20.50 -38.54 -20.92
CA PRO A 319 20.27 -37.53 -19.88
C PRO A 319 20.71 -36.11 -20.31
N GLU A 320 21.59 -36.00 -21.31
CA GLU A 320 22.09 -34.74 -21.83
C GLU A 320 21.00 -33.87 -22.47
N PHE A 321 19.94 -34.47 -23.03
CA PHE A 321 18.79 -33.71 -23.58
C PHE A 321 17.98 -33.07 -22.44
N SER A 322 17.77 -33.78 -21.32
CA SER A 322 17.12 -33.20 -20.13
C SER A 322 17.97 -32.08 -19.54
N SER A 323 19.28 -32.31 -19.37
CA SER A 323 20.22 -31.29 -18.87
C SER A 323 20.20 -30.01 -19.72
N LEU A 324 20.11 -30.14 -21.04
CA LEU A 324 20.00 -28.98 -21.95
C LEU A 324 18.70 -28.19 -21.71
N VAL A 325 17.58 -28.88 -21.51
CA VAL A 325 16.28 -28.26 -21.19
C VAL A 325 16.32 -27.59 -19.82
N ASP A 326 16.88 -28.25 -18.81
CA ASP A 326 16.99 -27.74 -17.44
C ASP A 326 17.86 -26.48 -17.38
N LEU A 327 19.01 -26.49 -18.08
CA LEU A 327 19.87 -25.33 -18.21
C LEU A 327 19.18 -24.19 -18.97
N GLY A 328 18.46 -24.52 -20.05
CA GLY A 328 17.65 -23.58 -20.81
C GLY A 328 16.60 -22.89 -19.93
N SER A 329 15.87 -23.67 -19.13
CA SER A 329 14.86 -23.15 -18.21
C SER A 329 15.48 -22.18 -17.18
N SER A 330 16.58 -22.58 -16.54
CA SER A 330 17.31 -21.74 -15.59
C SER A 330 17.84 -20.45 -16.22
N PHE A 331 18.38 -20.54 -17.45
CA PHE A 331 18.84 -19.40 -18.23
C PHE A 331 17.70 -18.42 -18.54
N THR A 332 16.53 -18.92 -18.94
CA THR A 332 15.38 -18.04 -19.23
C THR A 332 14.90 -17.30 -17.98
N VAL A 333 14.90 -17.94 -16.81
CA VAL A 333 14.53 -17.30 -15.54
C VAL A 333 15.54 -16.20 -15.18
N ALA A 334 16.84 -16.51 -15.24
CA ALA A 334 17.90 -15.53 -14.99
C ALA A 334 17.80 -14.31 -15.91
N ARG A 335 17.55 -14.54 -17.21
CA ARG A 335 17.39 -13.46 -18.21
C ARG A 335 16.13 -12.63 -17.99
N ARG A 336 15.06 -13.22 -17.46
CA ARG A 336 13.80 -12.54 -17.07
C ARG A 336 13.91 -11.78 -15.75
N MET A 337 15.01 -11.89 -15.01
CA MET A 337 15.21 -11.13 -13.77
C MET A 337 14.99 -9.64 -13.99
N ARG A 338 14.11 -9.05 -13.19
CA ARG A 338 13.73 -7.63 -13.20
C ARG A 338 14.76 -6.81 -12.44
N TRP A 339 14.98 -5.59 -12.91
CA TRP A 339 15.84 -4.61 -12.28
C TRP A 339 15.11 -3.77 -11.21
N PHE A 340 13.78 -3.86 -11.16
CA PHE A 340 12.93 -3.18 -10.19
C PHE A 340 11.96 -4.22 -9.59
N PRO A 341 11.87 -4.36 -8.24
CA PRO A 341 11.14 -5.45 -7.61
C PRO A 341 9.63 -5.13 -7.49
N VAL A 342 9.02 -4.71 -8.60
CA VAL A 342 7.58 -4.45 -8.70
C VAL A 342 6.94 -5.46 -9.63
N ASP A 343 5.87 -6.04 -9.11
CA ASP A 343 5.00 -6.91 -9.87
C ASP A 343 3.81 -6.16 -10.48
N ILE A 344 3.41 -6.56 -11.68
CA ILE A 344 2.26 -5.98 -12.37
C ILE A 344 1.00 -6.16 -11.52
N ARG A 345 0.86 -7.31 -10.84
CA ARG A 345 -0.25 -7.59 -9.93
C ARG A 345 -0.30 -6.61 -8.76
N ALA A 346 0.86 -6.27 -8.19
CA ALA A 346 0.96 -5.31 -7.11
C ALA A 346 0.61 -3.88 -7.59
N ALA A 347 1.10 -3.48 -8.75
CA ALA A 347 0.75 -2.19 -9.35
C ALA A 347 -0.75 -2.09 -9.67
N VAL A 348 -1.33 -3.14 -10.25
CA VAL A 348 -2.77 -3.22 -10.54
C VAL A 348 -3.61 -3.16 -9.26
N ALA A 349 -3.18 -3.78 -8.16
CA ALA A 349 -3.89 -3.68 -6.88
C ALA A 349 -3.97 -2.24 -6.36
N VAL A 350 -2.86 -1.48 -6.42
CA VAL A 350 -2.84 -0.07 -6.01
C VAL A 350 -3.63 0.82 -6.97
N PHE A 351 -3.47 0.59 -8.27
CA PHE A 351 -4.19 1.34 -9.31
C PHE A 351 -5.70 1.13 -9.22
N SER A 352 -6.15 -0.13 -9.12
CA SER A 352 -7.57 -0.48 -8.97
C SER A 352 -8.16 0.09 -7.69
N ALA A 353 -7.42 0.09 -6.57
CA ALA A 353 -7.88 0.74 -5.35
C ALA A 353 -8.06 2.26 -5.50
N ALA A 354 -7.19 2.94 -6.23
CA ALA A 354 -7.33 4.36 -6.54
C ALA A 354 -8.52 4.64 -7.48
N MET A 355 -8.76 3.74 -8.46
CA MET A 355 -9.87 3.85 -9.41
C MET A 355 -11.21 3.39 -8.86
N ALA A 356 -11.24 2.54 -7.83
CA ALA A 356 -12.46 1.91 -7.33
C ALA A 356 -13.62 2.88 -7.03
N PRO A 357 -13.39 4.12 -6.51
CA PRO A 357 -14.46 5.09 -6.34
C PRO A 357 -15.17 5.50 -7.64
N MET A 358 -14.61 5.25 -8.82
CA MET A 358 -15.33 5.45 -10.10
C MET A 358 -16.52 4.54 -10.26
N VAL A 359 -16.48 3.32 -9.71
CA VAL A 359 -17.54 2.32 -9.89
C VAL A 359 -18.91 2.87 -9.47
N PRO A 360 -19.11 3.41 -8.25
CA PRO A 360 -20.39 3.99 -7.87
C PRO A 360 -20.76 5.23 -8.71
N LEU A 361 -19.79 6.03 -9.19
CA LEU A 361 -20.08 7.17 -10.07
C LEU A 361 -20.61 6.72 -11.44
N LEU A 362 -19.98 5.71 -12.04
CA LEU A 362 -20.41 5.14 -13.32
C LEU A 362 -21.77 4.44 -13.18
N LEU A 363 -22.04 3.78 -12.05
CA LEU A 363 -23.36 3.19 -11.78
C LEU A 363 -24.45 4.26 -11.57
N ALA A 364 -24.09 5.47 -11.16
CA ALA A 364 -25.03 6.58 -11.09
C ALA A 364 -25.36 7.17 -12.47
N ASP A 365 -24.54 6.92 -13.49
CA ASP A 365 -24.79 7.35 -14.86
C ASP A 365 -25.79 6.42 -15.56
N ARG A 366 -26.95 6.99 -15.94
CA ARG A 366 -28.01 6.28 -16.67
C ARG A 366 -27.51 5.73 -18.01
N ARG A 367 -26.61 6.46 -18.70
CA ARG A 367 -26.08 6.04 -20.01
C ARG A 367 -25.19 4.79 -19.88
N PHE A 368 -24.38 4.73 -18.83
CA PHE A 368 -23.53 3.57 -18.56
C PHE A 368 -24.38 2.32 -18.23
N LEU A 369 -25.44 2.49 -17.42
CA LEU A 369 -26.38 1.41 -17.13
C LEU A 369 -27.08 0.87 -18.38
N GLU A 370 -27.48 1.74 -19.32
CA GLU A 370 -28.07 1.34 -20.60
C GLU A 370 -27.12 0.48 -21.43
N VAL A 371 -25.83 0.85 -21.52
CA VAL A 371 -24.80 0.08 -22.24
C VAL A 371 -24.54 -1.27 -21.57
N LEU A 372 -24.45 -1.31 -20.24
CA LEU A 372 -24.21 -2.53 -19.48
C LEU A 372 -25.40 -3.51 -19.59
N LEU A 373 -26.63 -2.99 -19.56
CA LEU A 373 -27.84 -3.78 -19.78
C LEU A 373 -27.94 -4.28 -21.23
N ALA A 374 -27.52 -3.48 -22.22
CA ALA A 374 -27.46 -3.91 -23.62
C ALA A 374 -26.44 -5.03 -23.83
N LEU A 375 -25.26 -4.94 -23.19
CA LEU A 375 -24.25 -6.00 -23.20
C LEU A 375 -24.77 -7.27 -22.51
N GLY A 376 -25.39 -7.15 -21.34
CA GLY A 376 -25.97 -8.30 -20.63
C GLY A 376 -27.02 -9.05 -21.47
N LYS A 377 -27.83 -8.33 -22.25
CA LYS A 377 -28.80 -8.89 -23.20
C LYS A 377 -28.18 -9.53 -24.46
N SER A 378 -26.91 -9.26 -24.74
CA SER A 378 -26.18 -9.83 -25.89
C SER A 378 -25.37 -11.08 -25.56
N VAL A 379 -25.13 -11.34 -24.26
CA VAL A 379 -24.36 -12.48 -23.75
C VAL A 379 -25.28 -13.59 -23.22
N LEU A 380 -26.51 -13.24 -22.81
CA LEU A 380 -27.64 -14.16 -22.65
C LEU A 380 -28.35 -14.37 -23.98
#